data_AF-A0A7X7R5R2-F1
#
_entry.id   AF-A0A7X7R5R2-F1
#
_cell.length_a   1.000
_cell.length_b   1.000
_cell.length_c   1.000
_cell.angle_alpha   90.00
_cell.angle_beta   90.00
_cell.angle_gamma   90.00
#
_symmetry.space_group_name_H-M   'P 1'
#
loop_
_entity.id
_entity.type
_entity.pdbx_description
1 polymer ?
#
loop_
_entity_poly.entity_id
_entity_poly.type
_entity_poly.pdbx_seq_one_letter_code
_entity_poly.pdbx_strand_id
1 'polypeptide(L)'
;MMGRPKGVKNERPNRYWSKEAKYEFVRLIISGEVSAKDLARTNGMKSNGMLINWVKKYQEGGIEALENKRKPGNPLTKFQNRKALTPLEELQYENMKLRIENERLKKGYTTEEVMALRQRRSSKKNTKS
;
A
#
# COMPACT_ATOMS: atom_id res chain seq x y z
N MET A 1 -3.78 -16.50 -30.28
CA MET A 1 -3.04 -15.61 -29.36
C MET A 1 -2.76 -16.35 -28.06
N MET A 2 -1.50 -16.60 -27.69
CA MET A 2 -1.18 -17.13 -26.36
C MET A 2 -1.28 -15.99 -25.33
N GLY A 3 -2.11 -16.16 -24.30
CA GLY A 3 -2.24 -15.21 -23.20
C GLY A 3 -0.95 -15.10 -22.38
N ARG A 4 -0.79 -13.97 -21.70
CA ARG A 4 0.35 -13.68 -20.81
C ARG A 4 0.51 -14.82 -19.78
N PRO A 5 1.71 -15.39 -19.59
CA PRO A 5 1.97 -16.40 -18.58
C PRO A 5 1.57 -15.91 -17.18
N LYS A 6 0.88 -16.75 -16.40
CA LYS A 6 0.56 -16.43 -15.00
C LYS A 6 1.87 -16.23 -14.23
N GLY A 7 1.98 -15.10 -13.53
CA GLY A 7 3.15 -14.80 -12.71
C GLY A 7 3.38 -15.89 -11.65
N VAL A 8 4.66 -16.21 -11.40
CA VAL A 8 5.05 -17.15 -10.34
C VAL A 8 4.40 -16.76 -9.02
N LYS A 9 3.69 -17.68 -8.39
CA LYS A 9 3.08 -17.44 -7.08
C LYS A 9 4.22 -17.19 -6.09
N ASN A 10 4.18 -16.08 -5.36
CA ASN A 10 5.07 -15.90 -4.22
C ASN A 10 4.76 -17.01 -3.20
N GLU A 11 5.66 -17.98 -3.06
CA GLU A 11 5.51 -19.10 -2.10
C GLU A 11 5.53 -18.65 -0.65
N ARG A 12 6.06 -17.44 -0.39
CA ARG A 12 6.12 -16.87 0.96
C ARG A 12 4.81 -16.18 1.28
N PRO A 13 4.05 -16.62 2.30
CA PRO A 13 2.80 -15.99 2.68
C PRO A 13 3.04 -14.55 3.13
N ASN A 14 2.02 -13.70 2.97
CA ASN A 14 2.07 -12.32 3.43
C ASN A 14 2.14 -12.33 4.98
N ARG A 15 3.32 -12.05 5.53
CA ARG A 15 3.57 -12.18 6.97
C ARG A 15 3.02 -10.96 7.72
N TYR A 16 2.22 -11.21 8.74
CA TYR A 16 1.76 -10.21 9.70
C TYR A 16 2.74 -10.09 10.87
N TRP A 17 3.05 -8.86 11.29
CA TRP A 17 3.88 -8.58 12.47
C TRP A 17 3.09 -7.70 13.43
N SER A 18 2.91 -8.16 14.68
CA SER A 18 2.21 -7.39 15.71
C SER A 18 3.01 -6.13 16.10
N LYS A 19 2.36 -5.19 16.81
CA LYS A 19 3.02 -3.97 17.28
C LYS A 19 4.19 -4.30 18.20
N GLU A 20 3.96 -5.27 19.08
CA GLU A 20 4.90 -5.77 20.09
C GLU A 20 6.09 -6.47 19.44
N ALA A 21 5.84 -7.35 18.46
CA ALA A 21 6.92 -8.04 17.74
C ALA A 21 7.84 -7.04 17.00
N LYS A 22 7.26 -5.99 16.41
CA LYS A 22 8.06 -4.92 15.78
C LYS A 22 8.86 -4.15 16.82
N TYR A 23 8.27 -3.88 17.97
CA TYR A 23 8.94 -3.14 19.04
C TYR A 23 10.17 -3.89 19.54
N GLU A 24 10.08 -5.19 19.79
CA GLU A 24 11.25 -5.99 20.19
C GLU A 24 12.37 -5.94 19.16
N PHE A 25 12.04 -6.04 17.87
CA PHE A 25 13.05 -5.92 16.82
C PHE A 25 13.70 -4.54 16.78
N VAL A 26 12.91 -3.48 16.94
CA VAL A 26 13.42 -2.11 17.00
C VAL A 26 14.32 -1.92 18.22
N ARG A 27 13.92 -2.45 19.38
CA ARG A 27 14.69 -2.39 20.63
C ARG A 27 16.07 -3.02 20.46
N LEU A 28 16.14 -4.25 19.93
CA LEU A 28 17.40 -4.98 19.67
C LEU A 28 18.33 -4.24 18.69
N ILE A 29 17.76 -3.54 17.71
CA ILE A 29 18.55 -2.78 16.74
C ILE A 29 19.08 -1.48 17.36
N ILE A 30 18.25 -0.77 18.13
CA ILE A 30 18.62 0.50 18.76
C ILE A 30 19.63 0.27 19.90
N SER A 31 19.51 -0.82 20.66
CA SER A 31 20.48 -1.19 21.68
C SER A 31 21.83 -1.62 21.11
N GLY A 32 21.91 -1.87 19.80
CA GLY A 32 23.11 -2.37 19.13
C GLY A 32 23.39 -3.85 19.39
N GLU A 33 22.48 -4.57 20.05
CA GLU A 33 22.61 -6.02 20.33
C GLU A 33 22.65 -6.83 19.02
N VAL A 34 21.84 -6.43 18.02
CA VAL A 34 21.75 -7.16 16.75
C VAL A 34 21.67 -6.19 15.58
N SER A 35 22.44 -6.46 14.53
CA SER A 35 22.33 -5.69 13.29
C SER A 35 20.98 -5.94 12.60
N ALA A 36 20.40 -4.92 11.97
CA ALA A 36 19.17 -5.09 11.20
C ALA A 36 19.30 -6.13 10.07
N LYS A 37 20.53 -6.34 9.55
CA LYS A 37 20.80 -7.33 8.51
C LYS A 37 20.72 -8.76 9.06
N ASP A 38 21.31 -9.00 10.22
CA ASP A 38 21.30 -10.34 10.83
C ASP A 38 19.91 -10.66 11.37
N LEU A 39 19.24 -9.70 11.99
CA LEU A 39 17.86 -9.87 12.46
C LEU A 39 16.89 -10.17 11.32
N ALA A 40 17.04 -9.52 10.15
CA ALA A 40 16.25 -9.83 8.97
C ALA A 40 16.49 -11.27 8.50
N ARG A 41 17.75 -11.73 8.49
CA ARG A 41 18.14 -13.06 8.04
C ARG A 41 17.56 -14.15 8.95
N THR A 42 17.76 -14.03 10.26
CA THR A 42 17.27 -14.99 11.26
C THR A 42 15.75 -15.09 11.25
N ASN A 43 15.06 -13.97 11.00
CA ASN A 43 13.60 -13.93 10.91
C ASN A 43 13.07 -14.26 9.50
N GLY A 44 13.90 -14.63 8.52
CA GLY A 44 13.44 -14.99 7.17
C GLY A 44 12.84 -13.81 6.37
N MET A 45 13.17 -12.58 6.72
CA MET A 45 12.77 -11.37 6.00
C MET A 45 13.60 -11.24 4.71
N LYS A 46 12.96 -10.83 3.60
CA LYS A 46 13.64 -10.68 2.29
C LYS A 46 14.71 -9.58 2.28
N SER A 47 14.54 -8.55 3.09
CA SER A 47 15.50 -7.45 3.23
C SER A 47 15.39 -6.81 4.61
N ASN A 48 16.46 -6.14 5.05
CA ASN A 48 16.48 -5.33 6.28
C ASN A 48 15.75 -3.99 6.14
N GLY A 49 15.36 -3.57 4.93
CA GLY A 49 14.66 -2.31 4.70
C GLY A 49 13.34 -2.20 5.49
N MET A 50 12.67 -3.32 5.76
CA MET A 50 11.47 -3.35 6.61
C MET A 50 11.80 -2.96 8.06
N LEU A 51 12.88 -3.49 8.62
CA LEU A 51 13.34 -3.19 9.98
C LEU A 51 13.80 -1.73 10.10
N ILE A 52 14.57 -1.24 9.12
CA ILE A 52 15.03 0.16 9.08
C ILE A 52 13.83 1.11 9.08
N ASN A 53 12.78 0.80 8.31
CA ASN A 53 11.56 1.60 8.29
C ASN A 53 10.80 1.57 9.63
N TRP A 54 10.83 0.46 10.38
CA TRP A 54 10.24 0.39 11.72
C TRP A 54 11.04 1.21 12.73
N VAL A 55 12.37 1.14 12.68
CA VAL A 55 13.24 1.97 13.53
C VAL A 55 12.96 3.45 13.29
N LYS A 56 12.90 3.88 12.03
CA LYS A 56 12.58 5.28 11.68
C LYS A 56 11.21 5.71 12.21
N LYS A 57 10.18 4.89 12.01
CA LYS A 57 8.84 5.18 12.54
C LYS A 57 8.83 5.30 14.06
N TYR A 58 9.54 4.42 14.74
CA TYR A 58 9.66 4.47 16.19
C TYR A 58 10.37 5.73 16.68
N GLN A 59 11.44 6.16 16.00
CA GLN A 59 12.12 7.42 16.31
C GLN A 59 11.22 8.65 16.12
N GLU A 60 10.32 8.63 15.13
CA GLU A 60 9.41 9.76 14.83
C GLU A 60 8.16 9.80 15.71
N GLY A 61 7.63 8.65 16.12
CA GLY A 61 6.31 8.58 16.78
C GLY A 61 6.16 7.47 17.82
N GLY A 62 7.28 6.97 18.34
CA GLY A 62 7.32 5.96 19.40
C GLY A 62 6.66 4.64 19.00
N ILE A 63 6.23 3.89 20.03
CA ILE A 63 5.63 2.56 19.85
C ILE A 63 4.31 2.61 19.06
N GLU A 64 3.53 3.69 19.17
CA GLU A 64 2.26 3.84 18.45
C GLU A 64 2.46 3.96 16.94
N ALA A 65 3.59 4.51 16.48
CA ALA A 65 3.93 4.55 15.06
C ALA A 65 4.18 3.17 14.43
N LEU A 66 4.38 2.13 15.25
CA LEU A 66 4.56 0.75 14.80
C LEU A 66 3.23 0.02 14.52
N GLU A 67 2.10 0.61 14.88
CA GLU A 67 0.80 0.01 14.67
C GLU A 67 0.49 -0.23 13.17
N ASN A 68 -0.16 -1.36 12.89
CA ASN A 68 -0.55 -1.72 11.53
C ASN A 68 -1.74 -0.90 11.07
N LYS A 69 -1.46 0.19 10.34
CA LYS A 69 -2.51 0.97 9.68
C LYS A 69 -3.06 0.21 8.47
N ARG A 70 -4.34 -0.18 8.54
CA ARG A 70 -5.08 -0.63 7.35
C ARG A 70 -5.41 0.58 6.49
N LYS A 71 -4.92 0.60 5.25
CA LYS A 71 -5.39 1.57 4.27
C LYS A 71 -6.82 1.19 3.88
N PRO A 72 -7.78 2.13 3.87
CA PRO A 72 -9.09 1.84 3.31
C PRO A 72 -8.91 1.37 1.86
N GLY A 73 -9.55 0.27 1.51
CA GLY A 73 -9.56 -0.21 0.13
C GLY A 73 -10.23 0.80 -0.80
N ASN A 74 -10.07 0.62 -2.11
CA ASN A 74 -10.84 1.40 -3.07
C ASN A 74 -12.35 1.10 -2.84
N PRO A 75 -13.17 2.10 -2.46
CA PRO A 75 -14.58 1.87 -2.14
C PRO A 75 -15.41 1.42 -3.36
N LEU A 76 -14.91 1.66 -4.58
CA LEU A 76 -15.58 1.25 -5.81
C LEU A 76 -15.42 -0.25 -6.12
N THR A 77 -14.54 -0.98 -5.40
CA THR A 77 -14.32 -2.42 -5.62
C THR A 77 -15.59 -3.24 -5.39
N LYS A 78 -16.49 -2.78 -4.53
CA LYS A 78 -17.81 -3.37 -4.29
C LYS A 78 -18.61 -3.56 -5.59
N PHE A 79 -18.41 -2.68 -6.57
CA PHE A 79 -19.16 -2.65 -7.82
C PHE A 79 -18.41 -3.28 -9.00
N GLN A 80 -17.11 -3.56 -8.88
CA GLN A 80 -16.25 -3.96 -10.02
C GLN A 80 -16.62 -5.29 -10.67
N ASN A 81 -17.21 -6.22 -9.92
CA ASN A 81 -17.52 -7.57 -10.42
C ASN A 81 -19.01 -7.77 -10.76
N ARG A 82 -19.81 -6.70 -10.72
CA ARG A 82 -21.25 -6.80 -10.97
C ARG A 82 -21.54 -6.62 -12.46
N LYS A 83 -22.29 -7.57 -13.04
CA LYS A 83 -22.71 -7.50 -14.45
C LYS A 83 -23.72 -6.37 -14.70
N ALA A 84 -24.59 -6.14 -13.71
CA ALA A 84 -25.55 -5.04 -13.70
C ALA A 84 -25.73 -4.56 -12.25
N LEU A 85 -26.04 -3.28 -12.09
CA LEU A 85 -26.34 -2.65 -10.82
C LEU A 85 -27.85 -2.44 -10.72
N THR A 86 -28.40 -2.55 -9.52
CA THR A 86 -29.78 -2.07 -9.29
C THR A 86 -29.80 -0.54 -9.32
N PRO A 87 -30.96 0.11 -9.52
CA PRO A 87 -31.04 1.57 -9.50
C PRO A 87 -30.45 2.21 -8.23
N LEU A 88 -30.66 1.55 -7.08
CA LEU A 88 -30.08 2.00 -5.81
C LEU A 88 -28.54 1.86 -5.79
N GLU A 89 -28.01 0.79 -6.38
CA GLU A 89 -26.57 0.57 -6.46
C GLU A 89 -25.88 1.52 -7.44
N GLU A 90 -26.54 1.88 -8.54
CA GLU A 90 -26.08 2.92 -9.46
C GLU A 90 -25.96 4.26 -8.75
N LEU A 91 -27.01 4.64 -7.99
CA LEU A 91 -26.99 5.85 -7.18
C LEU A 91 -25.87 5.82 -6.13
N GLN A 92 -25.66 4.69 -5.45
CA GLN A 92 -24.55 4.53 -4.51
C GLN A 92 -23.18 4.67 -5.19
N TYR A 93 -23.04 4.11 -6.39
CA TYR A 93 -21.80 4.16 -7.17
C TYR A 93 -21.49 5.60 -7.63
N GLU A 94 -22.48 6.31 -8.18
CA GLU A 94 -22.33 7.71 -8.57
C GLU A 94 -22.04 8.61 -7.37
N ASN A 95 -22.75 8.43 -6.25
CA ASN A 95 -22.48 9.18 -5.03
C ASN A 95 -21.03 8.96 -4.53
N MET A 96 -20.52 7.73 -4.61
CA MET A 96 -19.14 7.42 -4.25
C MET A 96 -18.14 8.12 -5.18
N LYS A 97 -18.37 8.12 -6.50
CA LYS A 97 -17.54 8.86 -7.45
C LYS A 97 -17.53 10.35 -7.17
N LEU A 98 -18.70 10.93 -6.91
CA LEU A 98 -18.84 12.34 -6.55
C LEU A 98 -18.13 12.67 -5.23
N ARG A 99 -18.19 11.80 -4.22
CA ARG A 99 -17.46 12.01 -2.96
C ARG A 99 -15.95 12.03 -3.17
N ILE A 100 -15.43 11.11 -3.97
CA ILE A 100 -14.01 11.06 -4.33
C ILE A 100 -13.60 12.33 -5.08
N GLU A 101 -14.41 12.74 -6.05
CA GLU A 101 -14.17 13.94 -6.85
C GLU A 101 -14.19 15.20 -5.99
N ASN A 102 -15.19 15.35 -5.12
CA ASN A 102 -15.30 16.47 -4.19
C ASN A 102 -14.11 16.52 -3.22
N GLU A 103 -13.68 15.38 -2.67
CA GLU A 103 -12.50 15.33 -1.81
C GLU A 103 -11.23 15.75 -2.56
N ARG A 104 -11.10 15.30 -3.82
CA ARG A 104 -9.98 15.66 -4.69
C ARG A 104 -9.95 17.17 -4.96
N LEU A 105 -11.09 17.75 -5.35
CA LEU A 105 -11.23 19.18 -5.62
C LEU A 105 -10.98 20.02 -4.36
N LYS A 106 -11.44 19.57 -3.18
CA LYS A 106 -11.16 20.23 -1.89
C LYS A 106 -9.68 20.28 -1.54
N LYS A 107 -8.88 19.33 -2.03
CA LYS A 107 -7.42 19.32 -1.88
C LYS A 107 -6.71 20.16 -2.94
N GLY A 108 -7.46 20.84 -3.82
CA GLY A 108 -6.93 21.72 -4.87
C GLY A 108 -6.48 20.98 -6.13
N TYR A 109 -6.74 19.69 -6.27
CA TYR A 109 -6.35 18.94 -7.47
C TYR A 109 -7.39 19.11 -8.57
N THR A 110 -7.02 19.83 -9.63
CA THR A 110 -7.87 20.04 -10.81
C THR A 110 -7.95 18.78 -11.67
N THR A 111 -9.00 18.69 -12.49
CA THR A 111 -9.17 17.57 -13.44
C THR A 111 -8.02 17.52 -14.45
N GLU A 112 -7.56 18.67 -14.91
CA GLU A 112 -6.49 18.81 -15.90
C GLU A 112 -5.15 18.28 -15.37
N GLU A 113 -4.77 18.67 -14.15
CA GLU A 113 -3.54 18.20 -13.50
C GLU A 113 -3.54 16.67 -13.35
N VAL A 114 -4.68 16.09 -12.95
CA VAL A 114 -4.83 14.64 -12.80
C VAL A 114 -4.69 13.93 -14.15
N MET A 115 -5.31 14.48 -15.21
CA MET A 115 -5.19 13.94 -16.56
C MET A 115 -3.75 14.01 -17.08
N ALA A 116 -3.06 15.13 -16.88
CA ALA A 116 -1.66 15.31 -17.25
C ALA A 116 -0.75 14.31 -16.51
N LEU A 117 -0.95 14.11 -15.20
CA LEU A 117 -0.22 13.10 -14.42
C LEU A 117 -0.44 11.68 -14.93
N ARG A 118 -1.68 11.35 -15.34
CA ARG A 118 -2.03 10.05 -15.92
C ARG A 118 -1.33 9.84 -17.26
N GLN A 119 -1.32 10.85 -18.13
CA GLN A 119 -0.65 10.80 -19.43
C GLN A 119 0.86 10.61 -19.25
N ARG A 120 1.51 11.40 -18.39
CA ARG A 120 2.95 11.27 -18.06
C ARG A 120 3.31 9.85 -17.59
N ARG A 121 2.49 9.26 -16.71
CA ARG A 121 2.69 7.89 -16.22
C ARG A 121 2.53 6.86 -17.33
N SER A 122 1.60 7.05 -18.25
CA SER A 122 1.39 6.15 -19.41
C SER A 122 2.58 6.21 -20.35
N SER A 123 3.05 7.42 -20.71
CA SER A 123 4.21 7.60 -21.58
C SER A 123 5.46 6.96 -20.99
N LYS A 124 5.72 7.12 -19.68
CA LYS A 124 6.89 6.54 -19.00
C LYS A 124 6.88 5.00 -18.92
N LYS A 125 5.71 4.37 -19.08
CA LYS A 125 5.61 2.90 -19.20
C LYS A 125 5.93 2.42 -20.62
N ASN A 126 5.58 3.19 -21.64
CA ASN A 126 5.84 2.84 -23.04
C ASN A 126 7.31 3.02 -23.45
N THR A 127 8.07 3.91 -22.79
CA THR A 127 9.49 4.15 -23.09
C THR A 127 10.45 3.21 -22.35
N LYS A 128 9.94 2.22 -21.61
CA LYS A 128 10.74 1.27 -20.81
C LYS A 128 10.82 -0.12 -21.45
N SER A 129 10.55 -0.18 -22.75
CA SER A 129 10.67 -1.37 -23.59
C SER A 129 12.04 -1.44 -24.24
#